data_AF-A0A7S2WWR2-F1
#
_entry.id   AF-A0A7S2WWR2-F1
#
_cell.length_a   1.000
_cell.length_b   1.000
_cell.length_c   1.000
_cell.angle_alpha   90.00
_cell.angle_beta   90.00
_cell.angle_gamma   90.00
#
_symmetry.space_group_name_H-M   'P 1'
#
loop_
_entity.id
_entity.type
_entity.pdbx_description
1 polymer ?
#
loop_
_entity_poly.entity_id
_entity_poly.type
_entity_poly.pdbx_seq_one_letter_code
_entity_poly.pdbx_strand_id
1 'polypeptide(L)'
;AGRTRPGKCFRLYTENSFQKDLQEQTYPEILRSNLGSVVLQLKKLGVEDLVHFDFMDPPAPETLMRALELLNYLGALDDEGELTQIGAVMSEFPLDPQLSKMLVASPQFKCSNEILTVTAMLSVPNCFVRPRDKAREADAAKEQFVHSDGDHMTLLNVFHAFKQWQATGEEKDMCYNNW
;
A
#
# COMPACT_ATOMS: atom_id res chain seq x y z
N ALA A 1 27.87 8.44 -9.98
CA ALA A 1 29.35 8.34 -9.97
C ALA A 1 30.07 9.68 -10.16
N GLY A 2 29.47 10.70 -10.80
CA GLY A 2 30.16 11.98 -11.07
C GLY A 2 29.70 13.20 -10.27
N ARG A 3 29.04 13.03 -9.11
CA ARG A 3 28.46 14.17 -8.36
C ARG A 3 29.50 15.09 -7.70
N THR A 4 30.68 14.59 -7.34
CA THR A 4 31.70 15.35 -6.58
C THR A 4 33.05 15.47 -7.31
N ARG A 5 33.44 14.42 -8.04
CA ARG A 5 34.68 14.36 -8.84
C ARG A 5 34.51 13.32 -9.94
N PRO A 6 35.42 13.24 -10.94
CA PRO A 6 35.39 12.18 -11.94
C PRO A 6 35.33 10.81 -11.27
N GLY A 7 34.33 10.02 -11.65
CA GLY A 7 34.08 8.69 -11.10
C GLY A 7 33.82 7.68 -12.18
N LYS A 8 33.85 6.41 -11.79
CA LYS A 8 33.61 5.27 -12.69
C LYS A 8 32.24 4.66 -12.41
N CYS A 9 31.57 4.16 -13.44
CA CYS A 9 30.33 3.40 -13.33
C CYS A 9 30.55 2.02 -13.93
N PHE A 10 30.40 0.97 -13.11
CA PHE A 10 30.50 -0.41 -13.55
C PHE A 10 29.08 -0.92 -13.83
N ARG A 11 28.78 -1.11 -15.11
CA ARG A 11 27.50 -1.67 -15.57
C ARG A 11 27.68 -3.17 -15.77
N LEU A 12 26.86 -3.99 -15.11
CA LEU A 12 26.95 -5.46 -15.18
C LEU A 12 26.20 -6.04 -16.39
N TYR A 13 26.15 -5.29 -17.49
CA TYR A 13 25.51 -5.67 -18.75
C TYR A 13 26.36 -5.18 -19.92
N THR A 14 26.17 -5.78 -21.10
CA THR A 14 26.93 -5.43 -22.30
C THR A 14 26.48 -4.07 -22.86
N GLU A 15 27.38 -3.40 -23.57
CA GLU A 15 27.06 -2.15 -24.27
C GLU A 15 25.96 -2.35 -25.32
N ASN A 16 25.98 -3.47 -26.05
CA ASN A 16 24.94 -3.80 -27.02
C ASN A 16 23.56 -3.89 -26.35
N SER A 17 23.46 -4.51 -25.17
CA SER A 17 22.19 -4.56 -24.43
C SER A 17 21.73 -3.19 -23.92
N PHE A 18 22.66 -2.31 -23.56
CA PHE A 18 22.32 -0.93 -23.19
C PHE A 18 21.69 -0.15 -24.35
N GLN A 19 22.17 -0.36 -25.57
CA GLN A 19 21.71 0.40 -26.73
C GLN A 19 20.47 -0.19 -27.40
N LYS A 20 20.27 -1.51 -27.34
CA LYS A 20 19.20 -2.20 -28.09
C LYS A 20 18.09 -2.80 -27.23
N ASP A 21 18.43 -3.29 -26.04
CA ASP A 21 17.49 -4.11 -25.25
C ASP A 21 16.78 -3.29 -24.15
N LEU A 22 17.47 -2.28 -23.61
CA LEU A 22 16.95 -1.43 -22.54
C LEU A 22 16.05 -0.33 -23.09
N GLN A 23 14.87 -0.18 -22.48
CA GLN A 23 13.97 0.94 -22.78
C GLN A 23 14.61 2.26 -22.32
N GLU A 24 14.56 3.29 -23.17
CA GLU A 24 15.15 4.59 -22.87
C GLU A 24 14.47 5.28 -21.68
N GLN A 25 13.16 5.09 -21.55
CA GLN A 25 12.34 5.64 -20.49
C GLN A 25 11.46 4.56 -19.87
N THR A 26 11.23 4.69 -18.57
CA THR A 26 10.25 3.84 -17.87
C THR A 26 8.85 4.32 -18.20
N TYR A 27 7.91 3.38 -18.37
CA TYR A 27 6.50 3.71 -18.59
C TYR A 27 5.93 4.61 -17.47
N PRO A 28 5.00 5.53 -17.81
CA PRO A 28 4.26 6.31 -16.85
C PRO A 28 3.59 5.45 -15.76
N GLU A 29 3.50 5.98 -14.55
CA GLU A 29 2.92 5.25 -13.42
C GLU A 29 1.41 5.02 -13.57
N ILE A 30 0.69 5.98 -14.15
CA ILE A 30 -0.75 5.89 -14.41
C ILE A 30 -1.13 4.69 -15.31
N LEU A 31 -0.19 4.22 -16.13
CA LEU A 31 -0.38 3.04 -17.00
C LEU A 31 -0.06 1.71 -16.28
N ARG A 32 0.53 1.76 -15.07
CA ARG A 32 1.06 0.59 -14.35
C ARG A 32 0.42 0.35 -12.99
N SER A 33 -0.21 1.37 -12.40
CA SER A 33 -0.75 1.32 -11.03
C SER A 33 -2.27 1.11 -11.02
N ASN A 34 -2.81 0.66 -9.88
CA ASN A 34 -4.25 0.61 -9.64
C ASN A 34 -4.80 2.04 -9.51
N LEU A 35 -5.85 2.36 -10.28
CA LEU A 35 -6.43 3.70 -10.34
C LEU A 35 -7.57 3.93 -9.33
N GLY A 36 -7.89 2.97 -8.45
CA GLY A 36 -9.01 3.10 -7.51
C GLY A 36 -8.96 4.36 -6.64
N SER A 37 -7.79 4.67 -6.06
CA SER A 37 -7.60 5.89 -5.25
C SER A 37 -7.67 7.17 -6.10
N VAL A 38 -7.08 7.14 -7.30
CA VAL A 38 -7.08 8.26 -8.25
C VAL A 38 -8.51 8.57 -8.72
N VAL A 39 -9.27 7.56 -9.11
CA VAL A 39 -10.66 7.70 -9.57
C VAL A 39 -11.55 8.24 -8.45
N LEU A 40 -11.40 7.73 -7.22
CA LEU A 40 -12.13 8.25 -6.06
C LEU A 40 -11.84 9.73 -5.82
N GLN A 41 -10.57 10.13 -5.94
CA GLN A 41 -10.16 11.53 -5.79
C GLN A 41 -10.70 12.42 -6.92
N LEU A 42 -10.68 11.95 -8.17
CA LEU A 42 -11.22 12.68 -9.32
C LEU A 42 -12.73 12.88 -9.18
N LYS A 43 -13.47 11.85 -8.76
CA LYS A 43 -14.90 11.94 -8.48
C LYS A 43 -15.20 12.93 -7.35
N LYS A 44 -14.39 12.94 -6.28
CA LYS A 44 -14.49 13.96 -5.21
C LYS A 44 -14.29 15.38 -5.71
N LEU A 45 -13.40 15.59 -6.69
CA LEU A 45 -13.15 16.89 -7.31
C LEU A 45 -14.27 17.33 -8.26
N GLY A 46 -15.29 16.50 -8.51
CA GLY A 46 -16.40 16.80 -9.41
C GLY A 46 -16.12 16.49 -10.88
N VAL A 47 -15.13 15.63 -11.17
CA VAL A 47 -14.89 15.14 -12.54
C VAL A 47 -15.86 14.01 -12.85
N GLU A 48 -16.89 14.30 -13.64
CA GLU A 48 -17.90 13.31 -14.04
C GLU A 48 -17.38 12.38 -15.15
N ASP A 49 -16.80 12.96 -16.21
CA ASP A 49 -16.30 12.24 -17.38
C ASP A 49 -14.81 11.93 -17.27
N LEU A 50 -14.51 10.73 -16.77
CA LEU A 50 -13.15 10.23 -16.63
C LEU A 50 -12.53 9.78 -17.97
N VAL A 51 -13.35 9.49 -18.98
CA VAL A 51 -12.87 8.98 -20.28
C VAL A 51 -12.29 10.12 -21.10
N HIS A 52 -12.91 11.30 -21.05
CA HIS A 52 -12.44 12.50 -21.74
C HIS A 52 -11.63 13.44 -20.84
N PHE A 53 -11.24 12.98 -19.65
CA PHE A 53 -10.35 13.74 -18.79
C PHE A 53 -8.96 13.88 -19.43
N ASP A 54 -8.39 15.08 -19.39
CA ASP A 54 -7.14 15.44 -20.08
C ASP A 54 -5.90 14.89 -19.34
N PHE A 55 -5.73 13.56 -19.36
CA PHE A 55 -4.52 12.90 -18.88
C PHE A 55 -3.37 13.11 -19.87
N MET A 56 -2.17 13.41 -19.35
CA MET A 56 -0.95 13.50 -20.17
C MET A 56 -0.68 12.19 -20.93
N ASP A 57 -0.82 11.07 -20.24
CA ASP A 57 -0.80 9.72 -20.81
C ASP A 57 -2.08 9.00 -20.35
N PRO A 58 -3.12 8.91 -21.20
CA PRO A 58 -4.40 8.34 -20.78
C PRO A 58 -4.28 6.84 -20.49
N PRO A 59 -4.80 6.37 -19.34
CA PRO A 59 -4.85 4.94 -19.04
C PRO A 59 -5.81 4.20 -19.97
N ALA A 60 -5.62 2.90 -20.10
CA ALA A 60 -6.53 2.05 -20.85
C ALA A 60 -7.97 2.14 -20.28
N PRO A 61 -9.01 2.24 -21.13
CA PRO A 61 -10.41 2.31 -20.67
C PRO A 61 -10.79 1.17 -19.73
N GLU A 62 -10.27 -0.04 -19.97
CA GLU A 62 -10.53 -1.21 -19.14
C GLU A 62 -9.94 -1.08 -17.72
N THR A 63 -8.88 -0.28 -17.54
CA THR A 63 -8.30 -0.01 -16.22
C THR A 63 -9.15 0.99 -15.44
N LEU A 64 -9.70 2.00 -16.13
CA LEU A 64 -10.67 2.94 -15.54
C LEU A 64 -11.97 2.22 -15.16
N MET A 65 -12.50 1.37 -16.04
CA MET A 65 -13.70 0.58 -15.76
C MET A 65 -13.52 -0.31 -14.52
N ARG A 66 -12.40 -1.04 -14.41
CA ARG A 66 -12.10 -1.86 -13.23
C ARG A 66 -12.02 -1.06 -11.94
N ALA A 67 -11.50 0.17 -12.00
CA ALA A 67 -11.44 1.06 -10.84
C ALA A 67 -12.85 1.55 -10.43
N LEU A 68 -13.70 1.90 -11.39
CA LEU A 68 -15.10 2.27 -11.16
C LEU A 68 -15.91 1.10 -10.57
N GLU A 69 -15.76 -0.10 -11.15
CA GLU A 69 -16.40 -1.32 -10.64
C GLU A 69 -15.98 -1.62 -9.21
N LEU A 70 -14.67 -1.55 -8.91
CA LEU A 70 -14.16 -1.73 -7.54
C LEU A 70 -14.79 -0.73 -6.56
N LEU A 71 -14.88 0.54 -6.94
CA LEU A 71 -15.48 1.57 -6.09
C LEU A 71 -16.99 1.38 -5.91
N ASN A 72 -17.71 0.93 -6.93
CA ASN A 72 -19.12 0.55 -6.80
C ASN A 72 -19.28 -0.66 -5.85
N TYR A 73 -18.47 -1.70 -6.00
CA TYR A 73 -18.50 -2.87 -5.08
C TYR A 73 -18.20 -2.50 -3.63
N LEU A 74 -17.34 -1.51 -3.39
CA LEU A 74 -17.07 -0.99 -2.04
C LEU A 74 -18.19 -0.06 -1.53
N GLY A 75 -19.18 0.29 -2.36
CA GLY A 75 -20.24 1.25 -2.07
C GLY A 75 -19.74 2.69 -1.95
N ALA A 76 -18.59 3.00 -2.56
CA ALA A 76 -18.07 4.35 -2.66
C ALA A 76 -18.75 5.14 -3.79
N LEU A 77 -19.15 4.43 -4.85
CA LEU A 77 -20.00 4.94 -5.92
C LEU A 77 -21.37 4.23 -5.90
N ASP A 78 -22.38 4.86 -6.49
CA ASP A 78 -23.66 4.21 -6.81
C ASP A 78 -23.66 3.61 -8.23
N ASP A 79 -24.77 3.02 -8.65
CA ASP A 79 -24.92 2.38 -9.96
C ASP A 79 -24.92 3.39 -11.11
N GLU A 80 -25.22 4.66 -10.82
CA GLU A 80 -25.11 5.80 -11.72
C GLU A 80 -23.68 6.35 -11.82
N GLY A 81 -22.76 5.91 -10.96
CA GLY A 81 -21.36 6.33 -10.94
C GLY A 81 -21.10 7.63 -10.16
N GLU A 82 -22.05 8.04 -9.32
CA GLU A 82 -21.98 9.20 -8.45
C GLU A 82 -21.41 8.87 -7.07
N LEU A 83 -20.79 9.86 -6.43
CA LEU A 83 -20.10 9.67 -5.16
C LEU A 83 -21.11 9.54 -4.00
N THR A 84 -21.11 8.41 -3.31
CA THR A 84 -21.99 8.18 -2.16
C THR A 84 -21.47 8.92 -0.91
N GLN A 85 -22.30 9.01 0.14
CA GLN A 85 -21.85 9.54 1.44
C GLN A 85 -20.67 8.74 2.02
N ILE A 86 -20.67 7.41 1.82
CA ILE A 86 -19.55 6.56 2.25
C ILE A 86 -18.31 6.85 1.39
N GLY A 87 -18.47 7.00 0.08
CA GLY A 87 -17.39 7.38 -0.83
C GLY A 87 -16.76 8.72 -0.48
N ALA A 88 -17.58 9.72 -0.12
CA ALA A 88 -17.10 11.01 0.33
C ALA A 88 -16.23 10.89 1.58
N VAL A 89 -16.66 10.12 2.59
CA VAL A 89 -15.86 9.86 3.79
C VAL A 89 -14.59 9.06 3.46
N MET A 90 -14.67 8.05 2.59
CA MET A 90 -13.52 7.27 2.15
C MET A 90 -12.46 8.13 1.45
N SER A 91 -12.89 9.13 0.68
CA SER A 91 -12.03 10.05 -0.05
C SER A 91 -11.28 11.07 0.84
N GLU A 92 -11.62 11.17 2.12
CA GLU A 92 -10.86 11.97 3.09
C GLU A 92 -9.62 11.22 3.62
N PHE A 93 -9.57 9.90 3.49
CA PHE A 93 -8.46 9.10 3.97
C PHE A 93 -7.37 8.96 2.89
N PRO A 94 -6.08 9.17 3.24
CA PRO A 94 -4.95 8.97 2.33
C PRO A 94 -4.58 7.49 2.25
N LEU A 95 -5.56 6.63 1.97
CA LEU A 95 -5.43 5.18 1.96
C LEU A 95 -6.07 4.59 0.70
N ASP A 96 -5.71 3.36 0.37
CA ASP A 96 -6.40 2.64 -0.70
C ASP A 96 -7.89 2.44 -0.37
N PRO A 97 -8.80 2.51 -1.37
CA PRO A 97 -10.25 2.44 -1.13
C PRO A 97 -10.69 1.23 -0.30
N GLN A 98 -10.04 0.08 -0.46
CA GLN A 98 -10.36 -1.13 0.31
C GLN A 98 -10.06 -0.96 1.81
N LEU A 99 -8.91 -0.34 2.14
CA LEU A 99 -8.52 -0.07 3.53
C LEU A 99 -9.39 1.06 4.13
N SER A 100 -9.67 2.10 3.36
CA SER A 100 -10.60 3.16 3.75
C SER A 100 -11.99 2.59 4.06
N LYS A 101 -12.51 1.69 3.22
CA LYS A 101 -13.80 1.04 3.46
C LYS A 101 -13.79 0.21 4.75
N MET A 102 -12.70 -0.51 5.01
CA MET A 102 -12.53 -1.30 6.23
C MET A 102 -12.61 -0.41 7.48
N LEU A 103 -11.97 0.75 7.47
CA LEU A 103 -12.03 1.73 8.57
C LEU A 103 -13.41 2.38 8.71
N VAL A 104 -14.07 2.71 7.60
CA VAL A 104 -15.41 3.32 7.65
C VAL A 104 -16.47 2.33 8.16
N ALA A 105 -16.28 1.03 7.90
CA ALA A 105 -17.18 -0.02 8.38
C ALA A 105 -16.92 -0.45 9.83
N SER A 106 -15.70 -0.28 10.37
CA SER A 106 -15.33 -0.78 11.69
C SER A 106 -16.18 -0.30 12.88
N PRO A 107 -16.76 0.91 12.90
CA PRO A 107 -17.62 1.34 13.99
C PRO A 107 -18.88 0.48 14.13
N GLN A 108 -19.40 -0.06 13.02
CA GLN A 108 -20.59 -0.92 13.02
C GLN A 108 -20.33 -2.25 13.73
N PHE A 109 -19.09 -2.74 13.66
CA PHE A 109 -18.64 -3.97 14.30
C PHE A 109 -17.97 -3.77 15.66
N LYS A 110 -17.86 -2.52 16.14
CA LYS A 110 -17.23 -2.14 17.42
C LYS A 110 -15.75 -2.57 17.55
N CYS A 111 -15.02 -2.67 16.44
CA CYS A 111 -13.61 -3.08 16.39
C CYS A 111 -12.68 -2.02 15.77
N SER A 112 -13.00 -0.74 15.99
CA SER A 112 -12.30 0.35 15.29
C SER A 112 -10.84 0.50 15.68
N ASN A 113 -10.47 0.19 16.93
CA ASN A 113 -9.08 0.29 17.38
C ASN A 113 -8.19 -0.78 16.75
N GLU A 114 -8.71 -2.00 16.66
CA GLU A 114 -8.03 -3.15 16.08
C GLU A 114 -7.87 -2.95 14.57
N ILE A 115 -8.95 -2.55 13.88
CA ILE A 115 -8.92 -2.28 12.45
C ILE A 115 -8.00 -1.11 12.10
N LEU A 116 -8.00 -0.03 12.89
CA LEU A 116 -7.06 1.08 12.73
C LEU A 116 -5.61 0.60 12.81
N THR A 117 -5.32 -0.26 13.78
CA THR A 117 -3.98 -0.83 13.95
C THR A 117 -3.57 -1.69 12.77
N VAL A 118 -4.46 -2.60 12.32
CA VAL A 118 -4.20 -3.45 11.15
C VAL A 118 -4.00 -2.62 9.89
N THR A 119 -4.85 -1.61 9.65
CA THR A 119 -4.70 -0.72 8.49
C THR A 119 -3.36 0.03 8.53
N ALA A 120 -2.94 0.51 9.71
CA ALA A 120 -1.65 1.17 9.85
C ALA A 120 -0.47 0.21 9.54
N MET A 121 -0.54 -1.03 10.03
CA MET A 121 0.49 -2.05 9.79
C MET A 121 0.55 -2.50 8.32
N LEU A 122 -0.58 -2.48 7.60
CA LEU A 122 -0.62 -2.78 6.15
C LEU A 122 -0.16 -1.62 5.27
N SER A 123 -0.23 -0.38 5.78
CA SER A 123 0.18 0.82 5.05
C SER A 123 1.71 1.01 5.04
N VAL A 124 2.44 0.25 5.85
CA VAL A 124 3.90 0.25 5.90
C VAL A 124 4.46 -1.03 5.28
N PRO A 125 5.73 -1.03 4.84
CA PRO A 125 6.39 -2.27 4.45
C PRO A 125 6.37 -3.30 5.57
N ASN A 126 6.44 -4.58 5.20
CA ASN A 126 6.45 -5.69 6.15
C ASN A 126 7.47 -5.44 7.28
N CYS A 127 6.99 -5.52 8.52
CA CYS A 127 7.78 -5.24 9.71
C CYS A 127 8.79 -6.34 10.06
N PHE A 128 8.62 -7.55 9.51
CA PHE A 128 9.52 -8.67 9.78
C PHE A 128 10.74 -8.64 8.84
N VAL A 129 11.93 -8.71 9.44
CA VAL A 129 13.21 -8.83 8.75
C VAL A 129 13.63 -10.29 8.73
N ARG A 130 14.08 -10.80 7.58
CA ARG A 130 14.54 -12.19 7.47
C ARG A 130 15.91 -12.30 6.81
N PRO A 131 17.01 -12.08 7.54
CA PRO A 131 18.36 -12.21 7.00
C PRO A 131 18.66 -13.65 6.62
N ARG A 132 19.36 -13.87 5.49
CA ARG A 132 19.64 -15.23 4.98
C ARG A 132 20.42 -16.09 5.98
N ASP A 133 21.39 -15.50 6.68
CA ASP A 133 22.26 -16.23 7.62
C ASP A 133 21.54 -16.60 8.93
N LYS A 134 20.46 -15.89 9.27
CA LYS A 134 19.71 -16.05 10.53
C LYS A 134 18.24 -16.38 10.32
N ALA A 135 17.92 -16.97 9.17
CA ALA A 135 16.56 -17.26 8.76
C ALA A 135 15.78 -18.10 9.79
N ARG A 136 16.41 -19.11 10.40
CA ARG A 136 15.76 -19.95 11.43
C ARG A 136 15.45 -19.18 12.72
N GLU A 137 16.34 -18.29 13.14
CA GLU A 137 16.13 -17.45 14.34
C GLU A 137 15.00 -16.44 14.10
N ALA A 138 14.97 -15.82 12.91
CA ALA A 138 13.91 -14.90 12.51
C ALA A 138 12.54 -15.61 12.40
N ASP A 139 12.50 -16.81 11.83
CA ASP A 139 11.26 -17.58 11.73
C ASP A 139 10.73 -17.98 13.12
N ALA A 140 11.63 -18.40 14.04
CA ALA A 140 11.27 -18.73 15.42
C ALA A 140 10.82 -17.51 16.24
N ALA A 141 11.40 -16.33 15.99
CA ALA A 141 10.95 -15.08 16.61
C ALA A 141 9.56 -14.69 16.11
N LYS A 142 9.33 -14.77 14.79
CA LYS A 142 8.03 -14.50 14.18
C LYS A 142 6.94 -15.41 14.73
N GLU A 143 7.24 -16.70 14.93
CA GLU A 143 6.29 -17.70 15.44
C GLU A 143 5.67 -17.33 16.81
N GLN A 144 6.38 -16.56 17.63
CA GLN A 144 5.87 -16.07 18.92
C GLN A 144 4.70 -15.09 18.78
N PHE A 145 4.57 -14.42 17.64
CA PHE A 145 3.51 -13.45 17.37
C PHE A 145 2.38 -14.01 16.50
N VAL A 146 2.59 -15.18 15.89
CA VAL A 146 1.64 -15.80 14.95
C VAL A 146 0.32 -16.09 15.65
N HIS A 147 -0.75 -15.66 15.02
CA HIS A 147 -2.11 -15.96 15.43
C HIS A 147 -2.73 -17.02 14.51
N SER A 148 -3.45 -17.99 15.07
CA SER A 148 -4.10 -19.07 14.31
C SER A 148 -5.08 -18.56 13.25
N ASP A 149 -5.74 -17.44 13.57
CA ASP A 149 -6.82 -16.89 12.74
C ASP A 149 -6.31 -16.02 11.58
N GLY A 150 -4.99 -15.80 11.46
CA GLY A 150 -4.37 -15.24 10.26
C GLY A 150 -3.32 -14.15 10.48
N ASP A 151 -2.74 -13.70 9.35
CA ASP A 151 -1.64 -12.73 9.33
C ASP A 151 -2.04 -11.34 9.81
N HIS A 152 -3.28 -10.89 9.58
CA HIS A 152 -3.75 -9.61 10.09
C HIS A 152 -3.79 -9.57 11.63
N MET A 153 -4.19 -10.68 12.26
CA MET A 153 -4.16 -10.82 13.72
C MET A 153 -2.73 -10.92 14.24
N THR A 154 -1.84 -11.55 13.46
CA THR A 154 -0.39 -11.56 13.75
C THR A 154 0.19 -10.14 13.77
N LEU A 155 -0.15 -9.29 12.79
CA LEU A 155 0.28 -7.89 12.78
C LEU A 155 -0.26 -7.09 13.98
N LEU A 156 -1.49 -7.37 14.41
CA LEU A 156 -2.07 -6.77 15.61
C LEU A 156 -1.29 -7.16 16.87
N ASN A 157 -0.93 -8.44 17.01
CA ASN A 157 -0.11 -8.93 18.12
C ASN A 157 1.26 -8.26 18.17
N VAL A 158 1.94 -8.14 17.02
CA VAL A 158 3.23 -7.45 16.91
C VAL A 158 3.12 -6.00 17.36
N PHE A 159 2.09 -5.28 16.91
CA PHE A 159 1.91 -3.88 17.30
C PHE A 159 1.64 -3.74 18.80
N HIS A 160 0.84 -4.63 19.39
CA HIS A 160 0.59 -4.63 20.83
C HIS A 160 1.86 -4.95 21.63
N ALA A 161 2.68 -5.91 21.17
CA ALA A 161 3.97 -6.20 21.79
C ALA A 161 4.91 -5.00 21.73
N PHE A 162 5.01 -4.34 20.57
CA PHE A 162 5.78 -3.11 20.41
C PHE A 162 5.32 -2.00 21.34
N LYS A 163 4.00 -1.79 21.48
CA LYS A 163 3.44 -0.82 22.41
C LYS A 163 3.78 -1.12 23.87
N GLN A 164 3.82 -2.39 24.25
CA GLN A 164 4.25 -2.81 25.58
C GLN A 164 5.73 -2.52 25.81
N TRP A 165 6.60 -2.84 24.84
CA TRP A 165 8.04 -2.54 24.93
C TRP A 165 8.32 -1.04 24.96
N GLN A 166 7.54 -0.24 24.22
CA GLN A 166 7.61 1.21 24.27
C GLN A 166 7.26 1.75 25.67
N ALA A 167 6.35 1.10 26.39
CA ALA A 167 6.01 1.48 27.75
C ALA A 167 7.11 1.11 28.77
N THR A 168 7.89 0.05 28.51
CA THR A 168 9.06 -0.33 29.34
C THR A 168 10.35 0.38 28.94
N GLY A 169 10.39 1.01 27.76
CA GLY A 169 11.56 1.71 27.21
C GLY A 169 12.58 0.75 26.57
N GLU A 170 12.17 -0.46 26.24
CA GLU A 170 13.02 -1.53 25.70
C GLU A 170 12.75 -1.77 24.20
N GLU A 171 12.03 -0.86 23.53
CA GLU A 171 11.52 -1.10 22.18
C GLU A 171 12.62 -1.37 21.15
N LYS A 172 13.78 -0.72 21.28
CA LYS A 172 14.89 -0.89 20.34
C LYS A 172 15.53 -2.27 20.45
N ASP A 173 15.78 -2.70 21.67
CA ASP A 173 16.42 -3.99 21.94
C ASP A 173 15.47 -5.13 21.57
N MET A 174 14.18 -4.99 21.89
CA MET A 174 13.18 -6.00 21.57
C MET A 174 12.92 -6.09 20.06
N CYS A 175 12.87 -4.98 19.33
CA CYS A 175 12.82 -5.02 17.86
C CYS A 175 14.07 -5.68 17.27
N TYR A 176 15.26 -5.33 17.75
CA TYR A 176 16.51 -5.92 17.25
C TYR A 176 16.58 -7.43 17.48
N ASN A 177 16.10 -7.91 18.63
CA ASN A 177 16.13 -9.32 18.98
C ASN A 177 15.05 -10.16 18.26
N ASN A 178 13.94 -9.55 17.83
CA ASN A 178 12.80 -10.23 17.21
C ASN A 178 12.74 -10.11 15.68
N TRP A 179 13.77 -9.53 15.06
CA TRP A 179 13.92 -9.37 13.62
C TRP A 179 12.81 -8.54 12.98
#